data_AF-A0A7X9B4I3-F1
#
_entry.id   AF-A0A7X9B4I3-F1
#
_cell.length_a   1.000
_cell.length_b   1.000
_cell.length_c   1.000
_cell.angle_alpha   90.00
_cell.angle_beta   90.00
_cell.angle_gamma   90.00
#
_symmetry.space_group_name_H-M   'P 1'
#
loop_
_entity.id
_entity.type
_entity.pdbx_description
1 polymer ?
#
loop_
_entity_poly.entity_id
_entity_poly.type
_entity_poly.pdbx_seq_one_letter_code
_entity_poly.pdbx_strand_id
1 'polypeptide(L)'
;EAAKAALRANLAHFAVAPDDLSSAEGLASLRVTLLWLAHWRDEQSLGDLLRLVRQPRFAELLPEKDWLVLYLHRIFGSLAAADDLPVFGDLVLDCGLKQALREQALLVIHFLWLEGRVSEREAVEQYRVLLAQGLDANDSWELWLALLVNAAVVGGVKLKPQVMAVLDGGHLGEQTTFVRKVLNGLFSTSSQQLRDMLRKEHKGPYEDMPAEVAAMLNPPEDEEELSVPERGKPLVREAPKIGRNDPCPCGSGKKYKKCCGAGN
;
A
#
# COMPACT_ATOMS: atom_id res chain seq x y z
N GLU A 1 3.68 26.45 18.03
CA GLU A 1 5.02 26.92 17.59
C GLU A 1 6.20 26.36 18.38
N ALA A 2 6.41 26.65 19.67
CA ALA A 2 7.61 26.14 20.38
C ALA A 2 7.74 24.60 20.37
N ALA A 3 6.64 23.87 20.60
CA ALA A 3 6.62 22.41 20.50
C ALA A 3 6.92 21.90 19.07
N LYS A 4 6.33 22.52 18.04
CA LYS A 4 6.62 22.21 16.63
C LYS A 4 8.09 22.40 16.30
N ALA A 5 8.68 23.51 16.74
CA ALA A 5 10.10 23.79 16.52
C ALA A 5 11.02 22.73 17.14
N ALA A 6 10.70 22.27 18.36
CA ALA A 6 11.45 21.19 19.01
C ALA A 6 11.32 19.86 18.24
N LEU A 7 10.11 19.51 17.80
CA LEU A 7 9.89 18.29 17.00
C LEU A 7 10.58 18.35 15.63
N ARG A 8 10.52 19.49 14.94
CA ARG A 8 11.28 19.72 13.70
C ARG A 8 12.78 19.54 13.91
N ALA A 9 13.33 20.14 14.97
CA ALA A 9 14.74 19.99 15.32
C ALA A 9 15.12 18.52 15.59
N ASN A 10 14.22 17.76 16.23
CA ASN A 10 14.42 16.34 16.48
C ASN A 10 14.40 15.51 15.19
N LEU A 11 13.47 15.78 14.27
CA LEU A 11 13.46 15.13 12.96
C LEU A 11 14.71 15.49 12.15
N ALA A 12 15.10 16.77 12.15
CA ALA A 12 16.30 17.25 11.48
C ALA A 12 17.57 16.56 12.03
N HIS A 13 17.62 16.31 13.33
CA HIS A 13 18.69 15.55 13.99
C HIS A 13 18.77 14.12 13.48
N PHE A 14 17.67 13.37 13.48
CA PHE A 14 17.69 12.00 12.94
C PHE A 14 18.02 11.97 11.45
N ALA A 15 17.63 12.99 10.69
CA ALA A 15 18.00 13.15 9.28
C ALA A 15 19.49 13.44 9.04
N VAL A 16 20.31 13.67 10.08
CA VAL A 16 21.77 13.77 9.96
C VAL A 16 22.53 12.72 10.78
N ALA A 17 21.89 12.14 11.80
CA ALA A 17 22.44 11.14 12.69
C ALA A 17 21.47 9.93 12.84
N PRO A 18 21.27 9.12 11.78
CA PRO A 18 20.36 7.98 11.83
C PRO A 18 20.77 6.90 12.83
N ASP A 19 22.05 6.82 13.20
CA ASP A 19 22.53 5.79 14.12
C ASP A 19 21.88 5.89 15.51
N ASP A 20 21.38 7.08 15.89
CA ASP A 20 20.66 7.29 17.14
C ASP A 20 19.29 6.57 17.16
N LEU A 21 18.78 6.21 15.99
CA LEU A 21 17.59 5.35 15.83
C LEU A 21 17.89 3.87 16.11
N SER A 22 19.14 3.49 16.42
CA SER A 22 19.45 2.11 16.85
C SER A 22 18.95 1.82 18.27
N SER A 23 18.60 2.86 19.04
CA SER A 23 18.08 2.75 20.39
C SER A 23 16.54 2.71 20.40
N ALA A 24 15.97 1.97 21.35
CA ALA A 24 14.51 1.94 21.54
C ALA A 24 13.94 3.34 21.86
N GLU A 25 14.69 4.15 22.60
CA GLU A 25 14.33 5.54 22.93
C GLU A 25 14.36 6.43 21.68
N GLY A 26 15.39 6.31 20.83
CA GLY A 26 15.49 7.04 19.57
C GLY A 26 14.34 6.72 18.62
N LEU A 27 14.00 5.44 18.45
CA LEU A 27 12.85 5.02 17.64
C LEU A 27 11.53 5.55 18.20
N ALA A 28 11.31 5.44 19.51
CA ALA A 28 10.10 5.98 20.15
C ALA A 28 10.01 7.50 19.95
N SER A 29 11.13 8.22 20.12
CA SER A 29 11.25 9.66 19.91
C SER A 29 10.90 10.05 18.47
N LEU A 30 11.43 9.33 17.48
CA LEU A 30 11.11 9.56 16.06
C LEU A 30 9.62 9.33 15.78
N ARG A 31 9.05 8.19 16.21
CA ARG A 31 7.65 7.86 15.93
C ARG A 31 6.70 8.92 16.52
N VAL A 32 6.93 9.34 17.77
CA VAL A 32 6.15 10.42 18.40
C VAL A 32 6.33 11.74 17.64
N THR A 33 7.56 12.06 17.23
CA THR A 33 7.86 13.27 16.45
C THR A 33 7.07 13.31 15.16
N LEU A 34 7.14 12.24 14.37
CA LEU A 34 6.46 12.16 13.09
C LEU A 34 4.93 12.16 13.25
N LEU A 35 4.42 11.45 14.26
CA LEU A 35 2.98 11.41 14.53
C LEU A 35 2.41 12.80 14.83
N TRP A 36 3.06 13.59 15.70
CA TRP A 36 2.61 14.94 16.02
C TRP A 36 2.79 15.93 14.87
N LEU A 37 3.89 15.85 14.13
CA LEU A 37 4.10 16.69 12.95
C LEU A 37 3.06 16.39 11.87
N ALA A 38 2.71 15.12 11.66
CA ALA A 38 1.67 14.70 10.73
C ALA A 38 0.27 15.16 11.20
N HIS A 39 -0.07 14.98 12.49
CA HIS A 39 -1.31 15.50 13.07
C HIS A 39 -1.47 17.00 12.85
N TRP A 40 -0.38 17.76 13.00
CA TRP A 40 -0.37 19.20 12.77
C TRP A 40 -0.16 19.63 11.31
N ARG A 41 -0.06 18.67 10.38
CA ARG A 41 0.16 18.88 8.94
C ARG A 41 1.32 19.82 8.65
N ASP A 42 2.45 19.51 9.26
CA ASP A 42 3.61 20.38 9.28
C ASP A 42 4.46 20.29 8.00
N GLU A 43 4.06 20.99 6.94
CA GLU A 43 4.68 20.87 5.60
C GLU A 43 6.19 21.16 5.57
N GLN A 44 6.70 21.98 6.50
CA GLN A 44 8.13 22.27 6.64
C GLN A 44 8.97 21.04 6.99
N SER A 45 8.35 20.00 7.53
CA SER A 45 9.02 18.78 7.99
C SER A 45 9.21 17.73 6.89
N LEU A 46 8.56 17.89 5.72
CA LEU A 46 8.65 16.90 4.65
C LEU A 46 10.08 16.70 4.17
N GLY A 47 10.83 17.79 3.96
CA GLY A 47 12.21 17.73 3.46
C GLY A 47 13.13 16.90 4.37
N ASP A 48 12.97 17.02 5.69
CA ASP A 48 13.81 16.29 6.65
C ASP A 48 13.42 14.81 6.71
N LEU A 49 12.12 14.50 6.63
CA LEU A 49 11.66 13.11 6.51
C LEU A 49 12.18 12.48 5.20
N LEU A 50 12.11 13.20 4.08
CA LEU A 50 12.63 12.77 2.79
C LEU A 50 14.15 12.52 2.81
N ARG A 51 14.91 13.31 3.56
CA ARG A 51 16.34 13.07 3.81
C ARG A 51 16.56 11.82 4.65
N LEU A 52 15.77 11.65 5.72
CA LEU A 52 15.88 10.50 6.62
C LEU A 52 15.57 9.17 5.90
N VAL A 53 14.45 9.07 5.18
CA VAL A 53 14.05 7.78 4.56
C VAL A 53 14.99 7.33 3.44
N ARG A 54 15.75 8.25 2.83
CA ARG A 54 16.74 7.95 1.80
C ARG A 54 18.05 7.43 2.37
N GLN A 55 18.22 7.46 3.69
CA GLN A 55 19.43 6.91 4.30
C GLN A 55 19.35 5.39 4.32
N PRO A 56 20.40 4.67 3.88
CA PRO A 56 20.41 3.21 3.89
C PRO A 56 20.07 2.61 5.27
N ARG A 57 20.56 3.27 6.33
CA ARG A 57 20.31 2.90 7.72
C ARG A 57 18.83 2.93 8.11
N PHE A 58 18.05 3.89 7.63
CA PHE A 58 16.68 4.09 8.10
C PHE A 58 15.83 2.83 7.97
N ALA A 59 15.86 2.22 6.79
CA ALA A 59 15.05 1.04 6.53
C ALA A 59 15.66 -0.25 7.08
N GLU A 60 16.95 -0.28 7.43
CA GLU A 60 17.59 -1.40 8.16
C GLU A 60 17.19 -1.44 9.64
N LEU A 61 16.98 -0.27 10.24
CA LEU A 61 16.66 -0.12 11.65
C LEU A 61 15.20 -0.44 11.98
N LEU A 62 14.32 -0.41 10.99
CA LEU A 62 12.91 -0.68 11.13
C LEU A 62 12.55 -2.04 10.51
N PRO A 63 11.93 -2.96 11.26
CA PRO A 63 11.33 -4.16 10.68
C PRO A 63 10.29 -3.80 9.61
N GLU A 64 10.07 -4.69 8.62
CA GLU A 64 9.05 -4.46 7.58
C GLU A 64 7.64 -4.30 8.16
N LYS A 65 7.36 -4.99 9.26
CA LYS A 65 6.09 -4.91 10.01
C LYS A 65 6.07 -3.80 11.07
N ASP A 66 7.06 -2.92 11.08
CA ASP A 66 7.05 -1.76 11.99
C ASP A 66 5.87 -0.84 11.64
N TRP A 67 5.15 -0.37 12.67
CA TRP A 67 4.06 0.59 12.52
C TRP A 67 4.48 1.79 11.65
N LEU A 68 5.69 2.31 11.82
CA LEU A 68 6.14 3.48 11.07
C LEU A 68 6.24 3.17 9.57
N VAL A 69 6.70 1.98 9.20
CA VAL A 69 6.85 1.56 7.80
C VAL A 69 5.47 1.33 7.18
N LEU A 70 4.56 0.65 7.89
CA LEU A 70 3.22 0.32 7.40
C LEU A 70 2.33 1.56 7.17
N TYR A 71 2.51 2.60 7.99
CA TYR A 71 1.70 3.83 7.94
C TYR A 71 2.43 5.04 7.38
N LEU A 72 3.61 4.85 6.78
CA LEU A 72 4.45 5.96 6.33
C LEU A 72 3.75 6.85 5.29
N HIS A 73 2.89 6.27 4.44
CA HIS A 73 2.12 7.02 3.46
C HIS A 73 1.20 8.08 4.08
N ARG A 74 0.63 7.81 5.27
CA ARG A 74 -0.21 8.78 6.00
C ARG A 74 0.62 9.93 6.52
N ILE A 75 1.84 9.65 7.00
CA ILE A 75 2.79 10.66 7.48
C ILE A 75 3.21 11.53 6.30
N PHE A 76 3.70 10.93 5.22
CA PHE A 76 4.06 11.66 4.00
C PHE A 76 2.91 12.51 3.46
N GLY A 77 1.74 11.92 3.31
CA GLY A 77 0.56 12.62 2.81
C GLY A 77 0.10 13.76 3.71
N SER A 78 0.30 13.65 5.03
CA SER A 78 -0.02 14.72 5.98
C SER A 78 1.01 15.87 5.96
N LEU A 79 2.27 15.58 5.63
CA LEU A 79 3.34 16.57 5.52
C LEU A 79 3.48 17.16 4.10
N ALA A 80 2.83 16.58 3.10
CA ALA A 80 2.97 17.01 1.71
C ALA A 80 2.03 18.15 1.33
N ALA A 81 2.57 19.11 0.60
CA ALA A 81 1.80 20.06 -0.18
C ALA A 81 1.36 19.44 -1.52
N ALA A 82 0.46 20.11 -2.25
CA ALA A 82 -0.07 19.58 -3.50
C ALA A 82 0.98 19.48 -4.61
N ASP A 83 1.93 20.41 -4.63
CA ASP A 83 3.05 20.49 -5.57
C ASP A 83 4.16 19.46 -5.30
N ASP A 84 4.12 18.78 -4.16
CA ASP A 84 5.05 17.68 -3.83
C ASP A 84 4.70 16.36 -4.52
N LEU A 85 3.57 16.25 -5.23
CA LEU A 85 3.15 14.99 -5.88
C LEU A 85 4.25 14.33 -6.74
N PRO A 86 5.03 15.06 -7.57
CA PRO A 86 6.10 14.46 -8.36
C PRO A 86 7.22 13.84 -7.51
N VAL A 87 7.47 14.36 -6.30
CA VAL A 87 8.50 13.85 -5.39
C VAL A 87 8.21 12.39 -4.99
N PHE A 88 6.93 12.05 -4.81
CA PHE A 88 6.53 10.67 -4.52
C PHE A 88 6.65 9.78 -5.75
N GLY A 89 6.48 10.31 -6.96
CA GLY A 89 6.82 9.60 -8.19
C GLY A 89 8.30 9.23 -8.24
N ASP A 90 9.18 10.19 -7.93
CA ASP A 90 10.62 9.95 -7.92
C ASP A 90 11.01 8.90 -6.88
N LEU A 91 10.38 8.91 -5.69
CA LEU A 91 10.57 7.86 -4.69
C LEU A 91 10.16 6.48 -5.20
N VAL A 92 9.04 6.35 -5.93
CA VAL A 92 8.61 5.07 -6.51
C VAL A 92 9.63 4.54 -7.51
N LEU A 93 10.32 5.42 -8.24
CA LEU A 93 11.29 5.04 -9.28
C LEU A 93 12.73 4.86 -8.77
N ASP A 94 13.00 5.25 -7.53
CA ASP A 94 14.34 5.15 -6.94
C ASP A 94 14.68 3.69 -6.58
N CYS A 95 15.41 3.02 -7.46
CA CYS A 95 15.86 1.63 -7.26
C CYS A 95 16.86 1.45 -6.12
N GLY A 96 17.40 2.54 -5.56
CA GLY A 96 18.22 2.52 -4.35
C GLY A 96 17.41 2.40 -3.06
N LEU A 97 16.10 2.62 -3.11
CA LEU A 97 15.22 2.52 -1.94
C LEU A 97 14.68 1.11 -1.76
N LYS A 98 14.44 0.73 -0.49
CA LYS A 98 13.74 -0.50 -0.16
C LYS A 98 12.34 -0.49 -0.76
N GLN A 99 11.90 -1.66 -1.24
CA GLN A 99 10.59 -1.87 -1.83
C GLN A 99 9.45 -1.31 -0.98
N ALA A 100 9.44 -1.58 0.33
CA ALA A 100 8.40 -1.10 1.23
C ALA A 100 8.24 0.44 1.19
N LEU A 101 9.33 1.20 1.10
CA LEU A 101 9.24 2.67 0.99
C LEU A 101 8.62 3.12 -0.33
N ARG A 102 8.94 2.40 -1.42
CA ARG A 102 8.42 2.69 -2.77
C ARG A 102 6.92 2.35 -2.85
N GLU A 103 6.50 1.26 -2.21
CA GLU A 103 5.08 0.91 -2.06
C GLU A 103 4.33 1.97 -1.24
N GLN A 104 4.91 2.44 -0.13
CA GLN A 104 4.32 3.52 0.65
C GLN A 104 4.22 4.82 -0.17
N ALA A 105 5.21 5.15 -1.01
CA ALA A 105 5.15 6.31 -1.90
C ALA A 105 3.99 6.21 -2.94
N LEU A 106 3.66 5.02 -3.45
CA LEU A 106 2.46 4.81 -4.28
C LEU A 106 1.18 5.19 -3.51
N LEU A 107 1.08 4.78 -2.24
CA LEU A 107 -0.08 5.08 -1.40
C LEU A 107 -0.22 6.57 -1.05
N VAL A 108 0.88 7.35 -1.07
CA VAL A 108 0.80 8.81 -0.88
C VAL A 108 -0.02 9.48 -2.00
N ILE A 109 0.11 9.01 -3.24
CA ILE A 109 -0.68 9.53 -4.36
C ILE A 109 -2.18 9.36 -4.08
N HIS A 110 -2.56 8.22 -3.50
CA HIS A 110 -3.94 7.94 -3.12
C HIS A 110 -4.39 8.83 -1.98
N PHE A 111 -3.51 9.01 -0.98
CA PHE A 111 -3.77 9.86 0.16
C PHE A 111 -4.07 11.30 -0.25
N LEU A 112 -3.18 11.90 -1.05
CA LEU A 112 -3.35 13.27 -1.52
C LEU A 112 -4.63 13.43 -2.35
N TRP A 113 -4.99 12.43 -3.14
CA TRP A 113 -6.24 12.46 -3.92
C TRP A 113 -7.49 12.35 -3.05
N LEU A 114 -7.52 11.38 -2.12
CA LEU A 114 -8.67 11.14 -1.26
C LEU A 114 -8.94 12.29 -0.28
N GLU A 115 -7.88 12.94 0.18
CA GLU A 115 -7.95 14.14 1.03
C GLU A 115 -8.20 15.43 0.24
N GLY A 116 -8.38 15.34 -1.09
CA GLY A 116 -8.68 16.48 -1.94
C GLY A 116 -7.52 17.49 -2.07
N ARG A 117 -6.29 17.07 -1.75
CA ARG A 117 -5.07 17.87 -1.91
C ARG A 117 -4.63 17.95 -3.36
N VAL A 118 -4.88 16.88 -4.12
CA VAL A 118 -4.70 16.84 -5.58
C VAL A 118 -5.98 16.37 -6.26
N SER A 119 -6.20 16.82 -7.49
CA SER A 119 -7.33 16.40 -8.31
C SER A 119 -7.15 14.97 -8.83
N GLU A 120 -8.26 14.32 -9.20
CA GLU A 120 -8.22 13.02 -9.88
C GLU A 120 -7.38 13.10 -11.17
N ARG A 121 -7.41 14.25 -11.87
CA ARG A 121 -6.62 14.45 -13.09
C ARG A 121 -5.13 14.39 -12.82
N GLU A 122 -4.66 15.06 -11.76
CA GLU A 122 -3.25 15.07 -11.37
C GLU A 122 -2.79 13.69 -10.91
N ALA A 123 -3.58 13.00 -10.07
CA ALA A 123 -3.25 11.63 -9.65
C ALA A 123 -3.18 10.65 -10.84
N VAL A 124 -4.12 10.75 -11.78
CA VAL A 124 -4.12 9.92 -13.01
C VAL A 124 -2.92 10.25 -13.90
N GLU A 125 -2.53 11.52 -14.00
CA GLU A 125 -1.34 11.91 -14.76
C GLU A 125 -0.07 11.38 -14.11
N GLN A 126 0.04 11.43 -12.78
CA GLN A 126 1.19 10.88 -12.07
C GLN A 126 1.36 9.38 -12.35
N TYR A 127 0.29 8.60 -12.29
CA TYR A 127 0.34 7.18 -12.66
C TYR A 127 0.65 6.95 -14.14
N ARG A 128 0.18 7.82 -15.04
CA ARG A 128 0.54 7.76 -16.46
C ARG A 128 2.04 7.93 -16.66
N VAL A 129 2.64 8.90 -15.96
CA VAL A 129 4.09 9.14 -15.98
C VAL A 129 4.84 7.92 -15.44
N LEU A 130 4.44 7.38 -14.28
CA LEU A 130 5.06 6.19 -13.69
C LEU A 130 5.01 4.97 -14.63
N LEU A 131 3.86 4.69 -15.25
CA LEU A 131 3.70 3.58 -16.19
C LEU A 131 4.54 3.77 -17.47
N ALA A 132 4.74 5.02 -17.90
CA ALA A 132 5.53 5.33 -19.09
C ALA A 132 7.05 5.22 -18.83
N GLN A 133 7.50 5.63 -17.63
CA GLN A 133 8.90 5.50 -17.24
C GLN A 133 9.26 4.04 -16.89
N GLY A 134 8.34 3.33 -16.22
CA GLY A 134 8.54 1.95 -15.80
C GLY A 134 9.45 1.84 -14.57
N LEU A 135 9.28 0.76 -13.80
CA LEU A 135 10.20 0.39 -12.73
C LEU A 135 11.47 -0.25 -13.32
N ASP A 136 12.47 -0.53 -12.47
CA ASP A 136 13.67 -1.25 -12.91
C ASP A 136 13.31 -2.68 -13.31
N ALA A 137 14.03 -3.24 -14.28
CA ALA A 137 13.79 -4.61 -14.74
C ALA A 137 14.06 -5.67 -13.66
N ASN A 138 14.89 -5.34 -12.66
CA ASN A 138 15.20 -6.20 -11.52
C ASN A 138 14.25 -5.99 -10.33
N ASP A 139 13.32 -5.03 -10.41
CA ASP A 139 12.33 -4.83 -9.37
C ASP A 139 11.40 -6.05 -9.26
N SER A 140 10.95 -6.31 -8.04
CA SER A 140 10.11 -7.46 -7.72
C SER A 140 8.76 -7.42 -8.44
N TRP A 141 8.20 -8.59 -8.71
CA TRP A 141 6.89 -8.68 -9.35
C TRP A 141 5.79 -8.11 -8.43
N GLU A 142 6.00 -8.10 -7.12
CA GLU A 142 5.13 -7.50 -6.11
C GLU A 142 5.08 -5.97 -6.27
N LEU A 143 6.21 -5.31 -6.48
CA LEU A 143 6.23 -3.86 -6.71
C LEU A 143 5.58 -3.50 -8.05
N TRP A 144 5.83 -4.31 -9.10
CA TRP A 144 5.12 -4.18 -10.38
C TRP A 144 3.61 -4.37 -10.22
N LEU A 145 3.19 -5.39 -9.45
CA LEU A 145 1.77 -5.61 -9.12
C LEU A 145 1.19 -4.39 -8.40
N ALA A 146 1.89 -3.86 -7.40
CA ALA A 146 1.46 -2.69 -6.65
C ALA A 146 1.25 -1.49 -7.58
N LEU A 147 2.21 -1.18 -8.46
CA LEU A 147 2.07 -0.10 -9.45
C LEU A 147 0.83 -0.30 -10.34
N LEU A 148 0.66 -1.50 -10.90
CA LEU A 148 -0.45 -1.79 -11.83
C LEU A 148 -1.81 -1.75 -11.16
N VAL A 149 -1.94 -2.32 -9.95
CA VAL A 149 -3.19 -2.31 -9.19
C VAL A 149 -3.55 -0.88 -8.80
N ASN A 150 -2.62 -0.12 -8.23
CA ASN A 150 -2.90 1.25 -7.82
C ASN A 150 -3.26 2.15 -9.02
N ALA A 151 -2.55 2.01 -10.15
CA ALA A 151 -2.90 2.71 -11.38
C ALA A 151 -4.29 2.30 -11.94
N ALA A 152 -4.65 1.01 -11.87
CA ALA A 152 -5.96 0.55 -12.29
C ALA A 152 -7.08 1.08 -11.38
N VAL A 153 -6.83 1.16 -10.07
CA VAL A 153 -7.80 1.64 -9.09
C VAL A 153 -8.05 3.15 -9.25
N VAL A 154 -7.00 3.95 -9.43
CA VAL A 154 -7.12 5.42 -9.59
C VAL A 154 -7.53 5.82 -11.00
N GLY A 155 -6.89 5.24 -12.02
CA GLY A 155 -7.12 5.61 -13.42
C GLY A 155 -8.28 4.90 -14.08
N GLY A 156 -8.69 3.74 -13.58
CA GLY A 156 -9.73 2.92 -14.19
C GLY A 156 -9.52 2.74 -15.69
N VAL A 157 -10.58 2.96 -16.47
CA VAL A 157 -10.54 2.85 -17.94
C VAL A 157 -9.55 3.83 -18.58
N LYS A 158 -9.25 4.98 -17.96
CA LYS A 158 -8.34 6.01 -18.51
C LYS A 158 -6.88 5.55 -18.59
N LEU A 159 -6.47 4.61 -17.74
CA LEU A 159 -5.12 4.04 -17.72
C LEU A 159 -5.08 2.58 -18.17
N LYS A 160 -6.23 1.96 -18.47
CA LYS A 160 -6.30 0.56 -18.90
C LYS A 160 -5.33 0.22 -20.04
N PRO A 161 -5.21 1.02 -21.13
CA PRO A 161 -4.25 0.70 -22.19
C PRO A 161 -2.80 0.65 -21.69
N GLN A 162 -2.37 1.61 -20.88
CA GLN A 162 -1.03 1.69 -20.33
C GLN A 162 -0.76 0.55 -19.34
N VAL A 163 -1.70 0.28 -18.43
CA VAL A 163 -1.59 -0.82 -17.46
C VAL A 163 -1.47 -2.17 -18.17
N MET A 164 -2.29 -2.42 -19.20
CA MET A 164 -2.23 -3.68 -19.94
C MET A 164 -0.96 -3.79 -20.78
N ALA A 165 -0.45 -2.69 -21.35
CA ALA A 165 0.82 -2.68 -22.06
C ALA A 165 2.01 -3.05 -21.17
N VAL A 166 2.07 -2.52 -19.94
CA VAL A 166 3.12 -2.89 -18.96
C VAL A 166 2.99 -4.36 -18.54
N LEU A 167 1.77 -4.83 -18.27
CA LEU A 167 1.52 -6.24 -17.95
C LEU A 167 1.97 -7.19 -19.08
N ASP A 168 1.72 -6.80 -20.34
CA ASP A 168 2.10 -7.56 -21.53
C ASP A 168 3.62 -7.50 -21.82
N GLY A 169 4.33 -6.56 -21.20
CA GLY A 169 5.79 -6.39 -21.30
C GLY A 169 6.61 -7.49 -20.61
N GLY A 170 5.97 -8.37 -19.83
CA GLY A 170 6.60 -9.57 -19.27
C GLY A 170 7.35 -9.36 -17.94
N HIS A 171 7.30 -8.17 -17.35
CA HIS A 171 7.98 -7.84 -16.08
C HIS A 171 7.51 -8.69 -14.89
N LEU A 172 6.31 -9.27 -14.95
CA LEU A 172 5.72 -10.06 -13.86
C LEU A 172 5.99 -11.57 -13.97
N GLY A 173 6.72 -12.02 -15.00
CA GLY A 173 7.08 -13.43 -15.19
C GLY A 173 5.88 -14.38 -15.10
N GLU A 174 6.00 -15.42 -14.27
CA GLU A 174 4.96 -16.44 -14.05
C GLU A 174 3.65 -15.90 -13.43
N GLN A 175 3.70 -14.72 -12.81
CA GLN A 175 2.55 -14.10 -12.17
C GLN A 175 1.64 -13.35 -13.14
N THR A 176 2.11 -13.08 -14.36
CA THR A 176 1.38 -12.34 -15.41
C THR A 176 -0.07 -12.79 -15.58
N THR A 177 -0.33 -14.10 -15.66
CA THR A 177 -1.70 -14.64 -15.84
C THR A 177 -2.61 -14.36 -14.65
N PHE A 178 -2.08 -14.47 -13.43
CA PHE A 178 -2.85 -14.16 -12.22
C PHE A 178 -3.14 -12.66 -12.13
N VAL A 179 -2.12 -11.83 -12.31
CA VAL A 179 -2.27 -10.37 -12.24
C VAL A 179 -3.24 -9.87 -13.32
N ARG A 180 -3.21 -10.45 -14.53
CA ARG A 180 -4.22 -10.17 -15.57
C ARG A 180 -5.64 -10.39 -15.09
N LYS A 181 -5.89 -11.49 -14.35
CA LYS A 181 -7.21 -11.80 -13.81
C LYS A 181 -7.62 -10.77 -12.76
N VAL A 182 -6.71 -10.38 -11.88
CA VAL A 182 -6.94 -9.32 -10.87
C VAL A 182 -7.30 -8.00 -11.55
N LEU A 183 -6.48 -7.55 -12.51
CA LEU A 183 -6.69 -6.29 -13.23
C LEU A 183 -7.99 -6.27 -14.03
N ASN A 184 -8.33 -7.37 -14.72
CA ASN A 184 -9.61 -7.47 -15.41
C ASN A 184 -10.81 -7.37 -14.45
N GLY A 185 -10.69 -7.97 -13.26
CA GLY A 185 -11.65 -7.78 -12.18
C GLY A 185 -11.78 -6.31 -11.80
N LEU A 186 -10.66 -5.64 -11.49
CA LEU A 186 -10.65 -4.23 -11.12
C LEU A 186 -11.25 -3.31 -12.21
N PHE A 187 -10.93 -3.53 -13.48
CA PHE A 187 -11.51 -2.75 -14.59
C PHE A 187 -13.01 -3.00 -14.81
N SER A 188 -13.55 -4.09 -14.26
CA SER A 188 -14.99 -4.38 -14.28
C SER A 188 -15.72 -3.90 -13.02
N THR A 189 -14.98 -3.56 -11.97
CA THR A 189 -15.51 -3.02 -10.71
C THR A 189 -15.92 -1.57 -10.89
N SER A 190 -17.01 -1.17 -10.22
CA SER A 190 -17.46 0.22 -10.27
C SER A 190 -16.45 1.17 -9.59
N SER A 191 -16.30 2.38 -10.12
CA SER A 191 -15.41 3.39 -9.52
C SER A 191 -15.76 3.71 -8.06
N GLN A 192 -17.02 3.59 -7.67
CA GLN A 192 -17.44 3.82 -6.29
C GLN A 192 -16.88 2.73 -5.36
N GLN A 193 -17.03 1.45 -5.72
CA GLN A 193 -16.48 0.34 -4.92
C GLN A 193 -14.95 0.42 -4.80
N LEU A 194 -14.26 0.82 -5.87
CA LEU A 194 -12.81 1.03 -5.85
C LEU A 194 -12.40 2.15 -4.88
N ARG A 195 -13.14 3.27 -4.87
CA ARG A 195 -12.91 4.35 -3.90
C ARG A 195 -13.16 3.89 -2.47
N ASP A 196 -14.20 3.10 -2.24
CA ASP A 196 -14.51 2.58 -0.90
C ASP A 196 -13.42 1.64 -0.39
N MET A 197 -12.82 0.81 -1.27
CA MET A 197 -11.65 0.00 -0.96
C MET A 197 -10.46 0.89 -0.57
N LEU A 198 -10.16 1.91 -1.38
CA LEU A 198 -9.05 2.83 -1.08
C LEU A 198 -9.24 3.56 0.24
N ARG A 199 -10.47 4.00 0.57
CA ARG A 199 -10.75 4.69 1.84
C ARG A 199 -10.45 3.84 3.06
N LYS A 200 -10.56 2.50 2.96
CA LYS A 200 -10.22 1.59 4.07
C LYS A 200 -8.72 1.54 4.30
N GLU A 201 -7.94 1.39 3.23
CA GLU A 201 -6.47 1.35 3.30
C GLU A 201 -5.88 2.72 3.67
N HIS A 202 -6.53 3.79 3.21
CA HIS A 202 -6.10 5.18 3.41
C HIS A 202 -5.99 5.60 4.89
N LYS A 203 -6.86 5.08 5.76
CA LYS A 203 -7.01 5.40 7.20
C LYS A 203 -7.05 6.89 7.60
N GLY A 204 -7.05 7.83 6.66
CA GLY A 204 -7.20 9.27 6.93
C GLY A 204 -5.95 9.93 7.52
N PRO A 205 -5.97 11.26 7.67
CA PRO A 205 -4.98 11.99 8.46
C PRO A 205 -5.04 11.58 9.93
N TYR A 206 -3.98 11.88 10.68
CA TYR A 206 -3.91 11.59 12.11
C TYR A 206 -4.75 12.61 12.90
N GLU A 207 -5.96 12.23 13.32
CA GLU A 207 -6.87 13.12 14.06
C GLU A 207 -7.01 12.72 15.55
N ASP A 208 -7.15 11.43 15.85
CA ASP A 208 -7.31 10.89 17.20
C ASP A 208 -5.96 10.45 17.78
N MET A 209 -5.19 11.41 18.29
CA MET A 209 -3.84 11.16 18.82
C MET A 209 -3.79 10.05 19.89
N PRO A 210 -4.69 9.98 20.89
CA PRO A 210 -4.75 8.86 21.82
C PRO A 210 -4.87 7.48 21.13
N ALA A 211 -5.77 7.36 20.15
CA ALA A 211 -5.95 6.09 19.42
C ALA A 211 -4.72 5.76 18.57
N GLU A 212 -4.11 6.76 17.93
CA GLU A 212 -2.92 6.56 17.08
C GLU A 212 -1.69 6.18 17.90
N VAL A 213 -1.49 6.79 19.07
CA VAL A 213 -0.44 6.38 20.03
C VAL A 213 -0.70 4.96 20.53
N ALA A 214 -1.94 4.60 20.82
CA ALA A 214 -2.28 3.25 21.26
C ALA A 214 -2.00 2.20 20.17
N ALA A 215 -2.35 2.48 18.91
CA ALA A 215 -2.09 1.62 17.76
C ALA A 215 -0.58 1.51 17.44
N MET A 216 0.19 2.57 17.67
CA MET A 216 1.64 2.56 17.53
C MET A 216 2.34 1.69 18.58
N LEU A 217 1.85 1.71 19.83
CA LEU A 217 2.41 0.91 20.92
C LEU A 217 1.94 -0.54 20.90
N ASN A 218 0.71 -0.77 20.42
CA ASN A 218 0.08 -2.08 20.34
C ASN A 218 -0.47 -2.28 18.93
N PRO A 219 0.41 -2.54 17.93
CA PRO A 219 -0.07 -2.84 16.58
C PRO A 219 -0.93 -4.12 16.62
N PRO A 220 -2.04 -4.16 15.87
CA PRO A 220 -2.87 -5.36 15.81
C PRO A 220 -2.03 -6.54 15.29
N GLU A 221 -2.10 -7.68 15.98
CA GLU A 221 -1.33 -8.89 15.64
C GLU A 221 -1.81 -9.52 14.30
N ASP A 222 -3.04 -9.21 13.90
CA ASP A 222 -3.73 -9.80 12.75
C ASP A 222 -4.31 -8.71 11.82
N GLU A 223 -3.46 -8.03 11.05
CA GLU A 223 -3.93 -7.57 9.73
C GLU A 223 -3.79 -8.77 8.80
N GLU A 224 -4.92 -9.35 8.37
CA GLU A 224 -4.95 -10.38 7.33
C GLU A 224 -4.11 -9.85 6.16
N GLU A 225 -2.88 -10.38 6.03
CA GLU A 225 -2.04 -10.16 4.86
C GLU A 225 -2.97 -10.41 3.67
N LEU A 226 -3.05 -9.43 2.76
CA LEU A 226 -3.71 -9.62 1.47
C LEU A 226 -2.87 -10.67 0.76
N SER A 227 -3.14 -11.94 1.09
CA SER A 227 -2.37 -13.08 0.67
C SER A 227 -2.66 -13.20 -0.81
N VAL A 228 -1.77 -12.62 -1.60
CA VAL A 228 -1.67 -12.98 -3.00
C VAL A 228 -1.33 -14.46 -2.94
N PRO A 229 -2.26 -15.35 -3.35
CA PRO A 229 -2.06 -16.76 -3.08
C PRO A 229 -0.78 -17.20 -3.77
N GLU A 230 0.23 -17.62 -2.99
CA GLU A 230 1.39 -18.34 -3.50
C GLU A 230 0.84 -19.52 -4.30
N ARG A 231 0.88 -19.43 -5.64
CA ARG A 231 0.42 -20.54 -6.47
C ARG A 231 1.46 -21.65 -6.40
N GLY A 232 1.11 -22.66 -5.61
CA GLY A 232 1.84 -23.93 -5.49
C GLY A 232 1.15 -24.93 -4.55
N LYS A 233 0.34 -24.45 -3.58
CA LYS A 233 -0.47 -25.35 -2.74
C LYS A 233 -1.84 -25.58 -3.39
N PRO A 234 -2.21 -26.82 -3.71
CA PRO A 234 -3.59 -27.14 -4.07
C PRO A 234 -4.51 -26.64 -2.96
N LEU A 235 -5.63 -26.02 -3.31
CA LEU A 235 -6.72 -25.78 -2.37
C LEU A 235 -7.18 -27.15 -1.84
N VAL A 236 -6.70 -27.53 -0.65
CA VAL A 236 -7.18 -28.72 0.03
C VAL A 236 -8.60 -28.39 0.48
N ARG A 237 -9.59 -28.99 -0.19
CA ARG A 237 -10.97 -28.92 0.30
C ARG A 237 -11.01 -29.62 1.64
N GLU A 238 -11.44 -28.92 2.68
CA GLU A 238 -11.66 -29.51 4.01
C GLU A 238 -12.67 -30.67 3.97
N ALA A 239 -13.59 -30.63 3.00
CA ALA A 239 -14.54 -31.68 2.75
C ALA A 239 -14.22 -32.48 1.47
N PRO A 240 -14.35 -33.82 1.48
CA PRO A 240 -14.23 -34.63 0.29
C PRO A 240 -15.23 -34.17 -0.78
N LYS A 241 -14.81 -34.20 -2.05
CA LYS A 241 -15.67 -33.86 -3.18
C LYS A 241 -16.86 -34.81 -3.22
N ILE A 242 -18.06 -34.32 -2.91
CA ILE A 242 -19.30 -35.10 -3.03
C ILE A 242 -19.48 -35.49 -4.50
N GLY A 243 -19.47 -36.78 -4.76
CA GLY A 243 -19.76 -37.37 -6.05
C GLY A 243 -21.23 -37.14 -6.43
N ARG A 244 -21.49 -36.94 -7.72
CA ARG A 244 -22.84 -36.69 -8.26
C ARG A 244 -23.85 -37.80 -7.88
N ASN A 245 -23.38 -39.02 -7.60
CA ASN A 245 -24.21 -40.15 -7.19
C ASN A 245 -24.19 -40.47 -5.68
N ASP A 246 -23.41 -39.74 -4.87
CA ASP A 246 -23.26 -40.00 -3.44
C ASP A 246 -24.52 -39.61 -2.66
N PRO A 247 -24.73 -40.14 -1.44
CA PRO A 247 -25.80 -39.69 -0.56
C PRO A 247 -25.75 -38.18 -0.33
N CYS A 248 -26.90 -37.51 -0.47
CA CYS A 248 -26.97 -36.07 -0.33
C CYS A 248 -26.80 -35.65 1.14
N PRO A 249 -25.89 -34.72 1.47
CA PRO A 249 -25.54 -34.37 2.84
C PRO A 249 -26.68 -33.69 3.63
N CYS A 250 -27.76 -33.25 2.95
CA CYS A 250 -28.96 -32.69 3.58
C CYS A 250 -29.83 -33.73 4.34
N GLY A 251 -29.40 -35.00 4.40
CA GLY A 251 -30.13 -36.06 5.11
C GLY A 251 -31.35 -36.63 4.37
N SER A 252 -31.57 -36.26 3.11
CA SER A 252 -32.76 -36.68 2.33
C SER A 252 -32.77 -38.14 1.89
N GLY A 253 -31.67 -38.87 2.06
CA GLY A 253 -31.48 -40.23 1.55
C GLY A 253 -31.38 -40.35 0.01
N LYS A 254 -31.48 -39.23 -0.73
CA LYS A 254 -31.39 -39.19 -2.19
C LYS A 254 -29.93 -39.05 -2.66
N LYS A 255 -29.64 -39.45 -3.90
CA LYS A 255 -28.37 -39.13 -4.57
C LYS A 255 -28.23 -37.61 -4.74
N TYR A 256 -27.02 -37.05 -4.57
CA TYR A 256 -26.76 -35.61 -4.63
C TYR A 256 -27.37 -34.93 -5.87
N LYS A 257 -27.20 -35.52 -7.07
CA LYS A 257 -27.79 -35.01 -8.34
C LYS A 257 -29.30 -34.98 -8.42
N LYS A 258 -30.00 -35.71 -7.55
CA LYS A 258 -31.47 -35.75 -7.48
C LYS A 258 -32.01 -34.95 -6.29
N CYS A 259 -31.16 -34.16 -5.63
CA CYS A 259 -31.50 -33.38 -4.45
C CYS A 259 -30.80 -32.01 -4.52
N CYS A 260 -29.87 -31.70 -3.61
CA CYS A 260 -29.18 -30.39 -3.59
C CYS A 260 -28.42 -30.07 -4.87
N GLY A 261 -28.00 -31.08 -5.65
CA GLY A 261 -27.34 -30.92 -6.94
C GLY A 261 -28.29 -30.97 -8.14
N ALA A 262 -29.62 -30.89 -7.95
CA ALA A 262 -30.62 -30.96 -9.03
C ALA A 262 -30.90 -29.61 -9.73
N GLY A 263 -30.23 -28.53 -9.31
CA GLY A 263 -30.43 -27.18 -9.84
C GLY A 263 -29.34 -26.65 -10.78
N ASN A 264 -28.44 -27.51 -11.26
CA ASN A 264 -27.42 -27.18 -12.26
C ASN A 264 -27.50 -28.09 -13.48
#